data_AF-A0A7C7UG91-F1
#
_entry.id   AF-A0A7C7UG91-F1
#
_cell.length_a   1.000
_cell.length_b   1.000
_cell.length_c   1.000
_cell.angle_alpha   90.00
_cell.angle_beta   90.00
_cell.angle_gamma   90.00
#
_symmetry.space_group_name_H-M   'P 1'
#
loop_
_entity.id
_entity.type
_entity.pdbx_description
1 polymer ?
#
loop_
_entity_poly.entity_id
_entity_poly.type
_entity_poly.pdbx_seq_one_letter_code
_entity_poly.pdbx_strand_id
1 'polypeptide(L)'
;QGPRKDDICYATQNRQDAVKELTSRCEVLLVVGSANSSNSNRLRELAERRGIPAYLIDNAEDIRPEWLTGKQRVGLTAGASAPEVLVDQVIERLQEWGAEAVTKGNGHGEAVTFSLPKELKD
;
A
#
# COMPACT_ATOMS: atom_id res chain seq x y z
N GLN A 1 -37.77 13.53 1.28
CA GLN A 1 -36.38 13.76 1.71
C GLN A 1 -35.60 12.50 1.35
N GLY A 2 -34.67 12.59 0.40
CA GLY A 2 -33.85 11.45 -0.02
C GLY A 2 -32.73 11.16 0.99
N PRO A 3 -32.19 9.93 1.02
CA PRO A 3 -31.17 9.55 2.00
C PRO A 3 -29.90 10.42 1.85
N ARG A 4 -29.29 10.74 3.00
CA ARG A 4 -28.10 11.58 3.12
C ARG A 4 -26.83 10.78 2.78
N LYS A 5 -25.97 11.41 1.99
CA LYS A 5 -24.50 11.31 1.90
C LYS A 5 -23.80 10.05 2.45
N ASP A 6 -23.01 9.48 1.52
CA ASP A 6 -21.79 8.68 1.69
C ASP A 6 -21.94 7.16 1.77
N ASP A 7 -22.39 6.57 0.65
CA ASP A 7 -22.22 5.15 0.30
C ASP A 7 -20.73 4.81 -0.02
N ILE A 8 -19.78 5.27 0.79
CA ILE A 8 -18.40 4.77 0.71
C ILE A 8 -18.30 3.61 1.69
N CYS A 9 -18.24 2.39 1.16
CA CYS A 9 -18.05 1.17 1.93
C CYS A 9 -16.84 1.30 2.88
N TYR A 10 -16.97 0.80 4.11
CA TYR A 10 -15.94 0.80 5.18
C TYR A 10 -14.54 0.40 4.68
N ALA A 11 -14.50 -0.57 3.77
CA ALA A 11 -13.28 -1.08 3.15
C ALA A 11 -12.52 -0.04 2.31
N THR A 12 -13.23 0.88 1.67
CA THR A 12 -12.65 1.95 0.85
C THR A 12 -12.14 3.09 1.73
N GLN A 13 -12.81 3.38 2.83
CA GLN A 13 -12.42 4.42 3.79
C GLN A 13 -11.14 4.03 4.54
N ASN A 14 -11.04 2.80 5.04
CA ASN A 14 -9.86 2.29 5.76
C ASN A 14 -8.58 2.35 4.92
N ARG A 15 -8.66 1.90 3.66
CA ARG A 15 -7.49 1.92 2.76
C ARG A 15 -7.03 3.33 2.44
N GLN A 16 -7.97 4.26 2.26
CA GLN A 16 -7.63 5.67 2.07
C GLN A 16 -6.98 6.24 3.32
N ASP A 17 -7.56 6.02 4.50
CA ASP A 17 -7.05 6.59 5.75
C ASP A 17 -5.68 6.02 6.15
N ALA A 18 -5.42 4.73 5.89
CA ALA A 18 -4.11 4.12 6.08
C ALA A 18 -3.03 4.79 5.20
N VAL A 19 -3.31 5.01 3.91
CA VAL A 19 -2.36 5.72 3.02
C VAL A 19 -2.23 7.19 3.44
N LYS A 20 -3.31 7.83 3.93
CA LYS A 20 -3.24 9.20 4.43
C LYS A 20 -2.32 9.32 5.66
N GLU A 21 -2.42 8.39 6.59
CA GLU A 21 -1.54 8.35 7.76
C GLU A 21 -0.10 8.10 7.33
N LEU A 22 0.13 7.11 6.46
CA LEU A 22 1.46 6.75 5.96
C LEU A 22 2.14 7.93 5.26
N THR A 23 1.43 8.58 4.34
CA THR A 23 1.94 9.75 3.59
C THR A 23 2.21 10.97 4.46
N SER A 24 1.64 11.06 5.67
CA SER A 24 1.98 12.13 6.63
C SER A 24 3.30 11.89 7.37
N ARG A 25 3.83 10.66 7.30
CA ARG A 25 5.01 10.21 8.06
C ARG A 25 6.19 9.80 7.17
N CYS A 26 6.00 9.68 5.86
CA CYS A 26 7.05 9.34 4.92
C CYS A 26 7.34 10.48 3.93
N GLU A 27 8.51 10.40 3.28
CA GLU A 27 8.98 11.38 2.30
C GLU A 27 9.02 10.82 0.87
N VAL A 28 8.78 9.52 0.75
CA VAL A 28 8.60 8.74 -0.48
C VAL A 28 7.71 7.54 -0.14
N LEU A 29 6.87 7.11 -1.07
CA LEU A 29 6.01 5.93 -0.93
C LEU A 29 6.33 4.89 -2.00
N LEU A 30 6.61 3.66 -1.58
CA LEU A 30 6.68 2.50 -2.46
C LEU A 30 5.38 1.71 -2.36
N VAL A 31 4.77 1.42 -3.51
CA VAL A 31 3.54 0.65 -3.62
C VAL A 31 3.85 -0.66 -4.34
N VAL A 32 3.79 -1.77 -3.61
CA VAL A 32 3.96 -3.10 -4.20
C VAL A 32 2.70 -3.49 -4.95
N GLY A 33 2.84 -3.73 -6.25
CA GLY A 33 1.77 -4.21 -7.11
C GLY A 33 1.93 -3.73 -8.54
N SER A 34 1.23 -4.42 -9.42
CA SER A 34 1.37 -4.26 -10.86
C SER A 34 0.76 -2.97 -11.41
N ALA A 35 1.35 -2.46 -12.48
CA ALA A 35 0.87 -1.27 -13.19
C ALA A 35 -0.56 -1.41 -13.76
N ASN A 36 -1.04 -2.63 -13.99
CA ASN A 36 -2.41 -2.91 -14.44
C ASN A 36 -3.43 -3.00 -13.27
N SER A 37 -2.99 -2.95 -12.02
CA SER A 37 -3.88 -3.01 -10.86
C SER A 37 -4.47 -1.63 -10.55
N SER A 38 -5.78 -1.48 -10.74
CA SER A 38 -6.48 -0.23 -10.43
C SER A 38 -6.32 0.17 -8.96
N ASN A 39 -6.34 -0.79 -8.03
CA ASN A 39 -6.15 -0.52 -6.61
C ASN A 39 -4.73 0.01 -6.32
N SER A 40 -3.70 -0.64 -6.86
CA SER A 40 -2.31 -0.21 -6.64
C SER A 40 -2.06 1.19 -7.19
N ASN A 41 -2.56 1.48 -8.40
CA ASN A 41 -2.51 2.82 -8.98
C ASN A 41 -3.24 3.86 -8.11
N ARG A 42 -4.41 3.50 -7.56
CA ARG A 42 -5.16 4.41 -6.69
C ARG A 42 -4.39 4.79 -5.42
N LEU A 43 -3.64 3.86 -4.82
CA LEU A 43 -2.79 4.14 -3.66
C LEU A 43 -1.64 5.09 -4.03
N ARG A 44 -0.98 4.85 -5.17
CA ARG A 44 0.07 5.74 -5.71
C ARG A 44 -0.47 7.16 -5.94
N GLU A 45 -1.57 7.29 -6.68
CA GLU A 45 -2.20 8.56 -6.99
C GLU A 45 -2.59 9.35 -5.72
N LEU A 46 -3.02 8.65 -4.66
CA LEU A 46 -3.40 9.31 -3.40
C LEU A 46 -2.19 9.96 -2.73
N ALA A 47 -1.02 9.33 -2.80
CA ALA A 47 0.22 9.88 -2.28
C ALA A 47 0.75 11.03 -3.14
N GLU A 48 0.70 10.89 -4.46
CA GLU A 48 1.10 11.96 -5.40
C GLU A 48 0.26 13.22 -5.20
N ARG A 49 -1.06 13.07 -5.00
CA ARG A 49 -1.97 14.20 -4.68
C ARG A 49 -1.62 14.92 -3.38
N ARG A 50 -0.81 14.31 -2.51
CA ARG A 50 -0.33 14.88 -1.25
C ARG A 50 1.09 15.44 -1.35
N GLY A 51 1.67 15.44 -2.54
CA GLY A 51 3.03 15.92 -2.77
C GLY A 51 4.12 14.94 -2.32
N ILE A 52 3.77 13.68 -2.02
CA ILE A 52 4.74 12.64 -1.72
C ILE A 52 5.06 11.88 -3.01
N PRO A 53 6.34 11.83 -3.45
CA PRO A 53 6.75 10.97 -4.56
C PRO A 53 6.34 9.52 -4.28
N ALA A 54 5.63 8.90 -5.22
CA ALA A 54 5.15 7.53 -5.07
C ALA A 54 5.46 6.69 -6.30
N TYR A 55 5.94 5.46 -6.07
CA TYR A 55 6.39 4.56 -7.13
C TYR A 55 5.69 3.22 -7.02
N LEU A 56 5.26 2.68 -8.17
CA LEU A 56 4.78 1.31 -8.28
C LEU A 56 5.95 0.40 -8.58
N ILE A 57 6.05 -0.69 -7.84
CA ILE A 57 7.07 -1.73 -8.00
C ILE A 57 6.39 -3.09 -8.02
N ASP A 58 6.79 -3.96 -8.95
CA ASP A 58 6.32 -5.35 -8.97
C ASP A 58 7.11 -6.19 -7.96
N ASN A 59 8.38 -5.86 -7.73
CA ASN A 59 9.25 -6.54 -6.77
C ASN A 59 10.36 -5.61 -6.21
N ALA A 60 11.20 -6.15 -5.32
CA ALA A 60 12.28 -5.40 -4.67
C ALA A 60 13.41 -4.94 -5.61
N GLU A 61 13.55 -5.55 -6.79
CA GLU A 61 14.57 -5.18 -7.78
C GLU A 61 14.18 -3.94 -8.60
N ASP A 62 12.90 -3.60 -8.65
CA ASP A 62 12.41 -2.40 -9.33
C ASP A 62 12.74 -1.11 -8.57
N ILE A 63 13.14 -1.24 -7.30
CA ILE A 63 13.46 -0.08 -6.44
C ILE A 63 14.73 0.56 -6.96
N ARG A 64 14.63 1.85 -7.29
CA ARG A 64 15.79 2.62 -7.74
C ARG A 64 16.40 3.44 -6.60
N PRO A 65 17.71 3.34 -6.33
CA PRO A 65 18.35 4.07 -5.23
C PRO A 65 18.11 5.59 -5.27
N GLU A 66 18.01 6.19 -6.47
CA GLU A 66 17.75 7.62 -6.63
C GLU A 66 16.41 8.08 -6.06
N TRP A 67 15.43 7.18 -5.90
CA TRP A 67 14.15 7.50 -5.25
C TRP A 67 14.29 7.69 -3.74
N LEU A 68 15.33 7.10 -3.16
CA LEU A 68 15.57 7.04 -1.71
C LEU A 68 16.69 8.01 -1.28
N THR A 69 17.52 8.48 -2.21
CA THR A 69 18.61 9.43 -1.91
C THR A 69 18.10 10.66 -1.16
N GLY A 70 18.64 10.88 0.04
CA GLY A 70 18.27 12.01 0.91
C GLY A 70 16.95 11.86 1.64
N LYS A 71 16.27 10.70 1.56
CA LYS A 71 15.04 10.39 2.30
C LYS A 71 15.37 9.65 3.58
N GLN A 72 14.80 10.10 4.70
CA GLN A 72 14.95 9.47 6.01
C GLN A 72 13.81 8.48 6.28
N ARG A 73 12.63 8.70 5.68
CA ARG A 73 11.44 7.88 5.93
C ARG A 73 10.81 7.41 4.63
N VAL A 74 10.89 6.10 4.40
CA VAL A 74 10.27 5.40 3.27
C VAL A 74 8.96 4.78 3.74
N GLY A 75 7.86 5.13 3.08
CA GLY A 75 6.58 4.45 3.26
C GLY A 75 6.53 3.23 2.36
N LEU A 76 6.00 2.12 2.87
CA LEU A 76 5.75 0.90 2.10
C LEU A 76 4.29 0.50 2.25
N THR A 77 3.62 0.25 1.14
CA THR A 77 2.26 -0.29 1.10
C THR A 77 2.12 -1.26 -0.06
N ALA A 78 1.03 -2.02 -0.09
CA ALA A 78 0.80 -3.06 -1.09
C ALA A 78 -0.64 -2.99 -1.60
N GLY A 79 -0.81 -3.27 -2.89
CA GLY A 79 -2.13 -3.46 -3.47
C GLY A 79 -2.83 -4.69 -2.88
N ALA A 80 -4.17 -4.73 -2.95
CA ALA A 80 -4.95 -5.85 -2.42
C ALA A 80 -4.60 -7.23 -3.04
N SER A 81 -3.99 -7.23 -4.22
CA SER A 81 -3.59 -8.42 -4.97
C SER A 81 -2.10 -8.76 -4.83
N ALA A 82 -1.31 -7.97 -4.09
CA ALA A 82 0.12 -8.20 -3.94
C ALA A 82 0.38 -9.22 -2.82
N PRO A 83 1.12 -10.32 -3.09
CA PRO A 83 1.53 -11.27 -2.07
C PRO A 83 2.37 -10.62 -0.96
N GLU A 84 2.14 -11.03 0.29
CA GLU A 84 2.89 -10.54 1.46
C GLU A 84 4.39 -10.77 1.32
N VAL A 85 4.80 -11.90 0.73
CA VAL A 85 6.22 -12.22 0.46
C VAL A 85 6.93 -11.15 -0.36
N LEU A 86 6.25 -10.45 -1.27
CA LEU A 86 6.87 -9.37 -2.06
C LEU A 86 7.10 -8.14 -1.18
N VAL A 87 6.21 -7.89 -0.23
CA VAL A 87 6.37 -6.80 0.75
C VAL A 87 7.56 -7.09 1.66
N ASP A 88 7.68 -8.33 2.14
CA ASP A 88 8.80 -8.76 2.97
C ASP A 88 10.14 -8.63 2.22
N GLN A 89 10.20 -9.06 0.96
CA GLN A 89 11.40 -8.90 0.12
C GLN A 89 11.81 -7.43 -0.06
N VAL A 90 10.83 -6.53 -0.19
CA VAL A 90 11.09 -5.09 -0.28
C VAL A 90 11.63 -4.55 1.05
N ILE A 91 11.10 -5.01 2.18
CA ILE A 91 11.61 -4.67 3.51
C ILE A 91 13.06 -5.13 3.65
N GLU A 92 13.36 -6.39 3.32
CA GLU A 92 14.71 -6.95 3.38
C GLU A 92 15.68 -6.14 2.52
N ARG A 93 15.31 -5.81 1.29
CA ARG A 93 16.14 -4.98 0.40
C ARG A 93 16.41 -3.59 0.99
N LEU A 94 15.40 -2.95 1.59
CA LEU A 94 15.59 -1.66 2.24
C LEU A 94 16.51 -1.76 3.47
N GLN A 95 16.43 -2.86 4.22
CA GLN A 95 17.32 -3.13 5.36
C GLN A 95 18.77 -3.37 4.92
N GLU A 96 18.99 -4.09 3.83
CA GLU A 96 20.32 -4.25 3.19
C GLU A 96 20.94 -2.90 2.81
N TRP A 97 20.10 -1.91 2.48
CA TRP A 97 20.52 -0.56 2.13
C TRP A 97 20.61 0.40 3.34
N GLY A 98 20.41 -0.12 4.55
CA GLY A 98 20.60 0.63 5.80
C GLY A 98 19.31 1.09 6.49
N ALA A 99 18.13 0.60 6.11
CA ALA A 99 16.93 0.83 6.89
C ALA A 99 17.00 0.09 8.25
N GLU A 100 17.03 0.85 9.34
CA GLU A 100 17.26 0.28 10.69
C GLU A 100 15.98 -0.18 11.39
N ALA A 101 14.84 0.47 11.12
CA ALA A 101 13.60 0.23 11.85
C ALA A 101 12.39 0.12 10.92
N VAL A 102 11.65 -0.99 11.08
CA VAL A 102 10.37 -1.22 10.39
C VAL A 102 9.25 -0.98 11.39
N THR A 103 8.47 0.09 11.17
CA THR A 103 7.27 0.36 11.95
C THR A 103 6.05 -0.04 11.13
N LYS A 104 5.36 -1.12 11.54
CA LYS A 104 4.07 -1.48 10.94
C LYS A 104 3.03 -0.44 11.37
N GLY A 105 2.33 0.15 10.41
CA GLY A 105 1.20 1.03 10.70
C GLY A 105 0.05 0.25 11.37
N ASN A 106 -0.86 0.96 12.03
CA ASN A 106 -2.09 0.38 12.58
C ASN A 106 -3.09 0.07 11.46
N GLY A 107 -2.71 -0.84 10.55
CA GLY A 107 -3.62 -1.41 9.58
C GLY A 107 -4.72 -2.14 10.34
N HIS A 108 -5.96 -1.68 10.21
CA HIS A 108 -7.11 -2.44 10.70
C HIS A 108 -7.15 -3.73 9.88
N GLY A 109 -6.81 -4.86 10.50
CA GLY A 109 -6.84 -6.17 9.84
C GLY A 109 -8.25 -6.45 9.36
N GLU A 110 -8.50 -6.28 8.06
CA GLU A 110 -9.78 -6.60 7.44
C GLU A 110 -9.84 -8.11 7.22
N ALA A 111 -10.22 -8.86 8.26
CA ALA A 111 -10.54 -10.28 8.14
C ALA A 111 -11.92 -10.44 7.48
N VAL A 112 -12.02 -10.16 6.18
CA VAL A 112 -13.21 -10.49 5.38
C VAL A 112 -12.95 -11.83 4.70
N THR A 113 -13.46 -12.91 5.29
CA THR A 113 -13.42 -14.24 4.68
C THR A 113 -14.61 -14.42 3.73
N PHE A 114 -14.34 -14.54 2.44
CA PHE A 114 -15.34 -14.96 1.48
C PHE A 114 -15.44 -16.49 1.50
N SER A 115 -16.57 -17.01 1.98
CA SER A 115 -16.85 -18.44 1.87
C SER A 115 -17.26 -18.75 0.42
N LEU A 116 -16.61 -19.75 -0.19
CA LEU A 116 -17.03 -20.27 -1.49
C LEU A 116 -18.50 -20.75 -1.43
N PRO A 117 -19.36 -20.36 -2.39
CA PRO A 117 -20.71 -20.88 -2.52
C PRO A 117 -20.70 -22.40 -2.50
N LYS A 118 -21.74 -23.01 -1.90
CA LYS A 118 -21.83 -24.47 -1.76
C LYS A 118 -21.83 -25.20 -3.11
N GLU A 119 -22.13 -24.49 -4.20
CA GLU A 119 -22.16 -24.99 -5.58
C GLU A 119 -20.77 -25.22 -6.19
N LEU A 120 -19.69 -24.74 -5.56
CA LEU A 120 -18.30 -24.87 -6.05
C LEU A 120 -17.41 -25.73 -5.13
N LYS A 121 -18.02 -26.47 -4.19
CA LYS A 121 -17.33 -27.44 -3.33
C LYS A 121 -17.62 -28.84 -3.87
N ASP A 122 -16.86 -29.25 -4.88
CA ASP A 122 -16.76 -30.67 -5.27
C ASP A 122 -15.93 -31.45 -4.23
#